data_AF-A0A803MZS7-F1
#
_entry.id   AF-A0A803MZS7-F1
#
_cell.length_a   1.000
_cell.length_b   1.000
_cell.length_c   1.000
_cell.angle_alpha   90.00
_cell.angle_beta   90.00
_cell.angle_gamma   90.00
#
_symmetry.space_group_name_H-M   'P 1'
#
loop_
_entity.id
_entity.type
_entity.pdbx_description
1 polymer ?
#
loop_
_entity_poly.entity_id
_entity_poly.type
_entity_poly.pdbx_seq_one_letter_code
_entity_poly.pdbx_strand_id
1 'polypeptide(L)'
;MSPNSNDIFDETHANASPSPTMIEEKVASDIDKLEIGLQKVRAAIKEAKYTTNRTYQDPDFQPVGPIYWNANAFHRSYIEMEKRFKVFVYEEGESPLFHNGPCKSIYSTEGNFIHQMEVNDQFRTKNPNKAHVFFLPFSVTMMVHYLYQPELRSFDFIKHTVIDYIDVISSKYPFWNRSLAADHFMLSCHDWGPIASFSVPYLKENSIRVLCNANTSEEFQPRKDVSLPEINLQPGPTSTFIGGSSPSNRSILAFFA
;
A
#
# COMPACT_ATOMS: atom_id res chain seq x y z
N MET A 1 -18.48 85.41 -38.48
CA MET A 1 -18.74 84.95 -39.86
C MET A 1 -18.61 83.44 -39.87
N SER A 2 -19.72 82.72 -39.96
CA SER A 2 -19.74 81.37 -40.55
C SER A 2 -19.97 81.52 -42.06
N PRO A 3 -20.00 80.47 -42.91
CA PRO A 3 -19.57 79.07 -42.78
C PRO A 3 -18.66 78.62 -43.97
N ASN A 4 -18.04 77.42 -43.98
CA ASN A 4 -18.41 76.19 -44.74
C ASN A 4 -17.07 75.42 -44.94
N SER A 5 -16.94 74.11 -45.11
CA SER A 5 -17.86 72.96 -45.20
C SER A 5 -17.02 71.67 -45.21
N ASN A 6 -17.48 70.67 -44.46
CA ASN A 6 -17.43 69.20 -44.60
C ASN A 6 -16.32 68.48 -45.40
N ASP A 7 -15.72 67.48 -44.73
CA ASP A 7 -15.50 66.10 -45.21
C ASP A 7 -15.40 65.18 -43.97
N ILE A 8 -16.49 64.53 -43.56
CA ILE A 8 -16.80 63.09 -43.71
C ILE A 8 -15.71 62.16 -43.16
N PHE A 9 -15.93 61.66 -41.93
CA PHE A 9 -15.36 60.40 -41.43
C PHE A 9 -16.52 59.48 -41.03
N ASP A 10 -16.62 58.36 -41.73
CA ASP A 10 -17.55 57.26 -41.47
C ASP A 10 -16.78 56.20 -40.66
N GLU A 11 -16.96 56.16 -39.34
CA GLU A 11 -16.47 55.08 -38.48
C GLU A 11 -17.59 54.06 -38.26
N THR A 12 -17.62 53.05 -39.13
CA THR A 12 -18.38 51.82 -38.86
C THR A 12 -17.69 51.03 -37.75
N HIS A 13 -18.32 50.97 -36.57
CA HIS A 13 -17.95 50.06 -35.50
C HIS A 13 -18.06 48.60 -35.96
N ALA A 14 -16.92 47.99 -36.32
CA ALA A 14 -16.82 46.55 -36.47
C ALA A 14 -16.79 45.91 -35.09
N ASN A 15 -17.92 45.30 -34.69
CA ASN A 15 -18.00 44.37 -33.56
C ASN A 15 -17.07 43.19 -33.82
N ALA A 16 -15.87 43.21 -33.25
CA ALA A 16 -14.99 42.05 -33.21
C ALA A 16 -15.63 40.99 -32.30
N SER A 17 -16.17 39.95 -32.91
CA SER A 17 -16.66 38.76 -32.21
C SER A 17 -15.49 38.14 -31.42
N PRO A 18 -15.66 37.74 -30.15
CA PRO A 18 -14.59 37.10 -29.41
C PRO A 18 -14.27 35.76 -30.08
N SER A 19 -13.01 35.59 -30.52
CA SER A 19 -12.50 34.32 -31.00
C SER A 19 -12.76 33.24 -29.94
N PRO A 20 -13.24 32.05 -30.32
CA PRO A 20 -13.52 31.01 -29.34
C PRO A 20 -12.21 30.59 -28.69
N THR A 21 -12.08 30.86 -27.40
CA THR A 21 -11.01 30.33 -26.57
C THR A 21 -11.10 28.81 -26.66
N MET A 22 -10.17 28.19 -27.38
CA MET A 22 -10.05 26.73 -27.37
C MET A 22 -9.74 26.33 -25.94
N ILE A 23 -10.72 25.77 -25.25
CA ILE A 23 -10.52 25.07 -23.99
C ILE A 23 -9.65 23.87 -24.36
N GLU A 24 -8.35 23.95 -24.11
CA GLU A 24 -7.49 22.77 -24.14
C GLU A 24 -8.05 21.78 -23.12
N GLU A 25 -8.70 20.73 -23.60
CA GLU A 25 -9.04 19.57 -22.77
C GLU A 25 -7.73 19.01 -22.21
N LYS A 26 -7.45 19.32 -20.95
CA LYS A 26 -6.28 18.81 -20.24
C LYS A 26 -6.41 17.29 -20.19
N VAL A 27 -5.59 16.59 -20.97
CA VAL A 27 -5.53 15.12 -20.97
C VAL A 27 -5.20 14.65 -19.56
N ALA A 28 -6.07 13.82 -18.99
CA ALA A 28 -5.91 13.29 -17.63
C ALA A 28 -4.59 12.51 -17.50
N SER A 29 -3.79 12.87 -16.49
CA SER A 29 -2.57 12.13 -16.14
C SER A 29 -2.91 10.73 -15.64
N ASP A 30 -1.93 9.84 -15.56
CA ASP A 30 -2.17 8.50 -15.03
C ASP A 30 -2.55 8.51 -13.54
N ILE A 31 -2.04 9.49 -12.78
CA ILE A 31 -2.45 9.73 -11.39
C ILE A 31 -3.93 10.14 -11.33
N ASP A 32 -4.37 11.02 -12.24
CA ASP A 32 -5.78 11.43 -12.31
C ASP A 32 -6.69 10.23 -12.58
N LYS A 33 -6.29 9.33 -13.49
CA LYS A 33 -7.03 8.11 -13.78
C LYS A 33 -7.13 7.19 -12.56
N LEU A 34 -6.04 7.06 -11.80
CA LEU A 34 -6.00 6.25 -10.59
C LEU A 34 -6.92 6.85 -9.51
N GLU A 35 -6.86 8.16 -9.29
CA GLU A 35 -7.72 8.84 -8.32
C GLU A 35 -9.21 8.78 -8.70
N ILE A 36 -9.56 8.93 -9.98
CA ILE A 36 -10.94 8.71 -10.47
C ILE A 36 -11.40 7.28 -10.15
N GLY A 37 -10.51 6.29 -10.30
CA GLY A 37 -10.77 4.91 -9.91
C GLY A 37 -11.08 4.78 -8.41
N LEU A 38 -10.25 5.38 -7.56
CA LEU A 38 -10.43 5.38 -6.10
C LEU A 38 -11.70 6.11 -5.66
N GLN A 39 -12.06 7.21 -6.31
CA GLN A 39 -13.32 7.91 -6.04
C GLN A 39 -14.54 7.02 -6.29
N LYS A 40 -14.55 6.26 -7.40
CA LYS A 40 -15.61 5.28 -7.68
C LYS A 40 -15.68 4.19 -6.61
N VAL A 41 -14.53 3.71 -6.13
CA VAL A 41 -14.46 2.73 -5.04
C VAL A 41 -15.03 3.30 -3.74
N ARG A 42 -14.63 4.51 -3.34
CA ARG A 42 -15.16 5.19 -2.13
C ARG A 42 -16.67 5.40 -2.22
N ALA A 43 -17.19 5.77 -3.39
CA ALA A 43 -18.62 5.90 -3.63
C ALA A 43 -19.35 4.54 -3.46
N ALA A 44 -18.83 3.46 -4.05
CA ALA A 44 -19.42 2.13 -3.94
C ALA A 44 -19.42 1.60 -2.50
N ILE A 45 -18.36 1.82 -1.72
CA ILE A 45 -18.29 1.46 -0.30
C ILE A 45 -19.32 2.26 0.50
N LYS A 46 -19.44 3.57 0.23
CA LYS A 46 -20.43 4.44 0.89
C LYS A 46 -21.86 3.98 0.61
N GLU A 47 -22.17 3.62 -0.64
CA GLU A 47 -23.48 3.07 -1.02
C GLU A 47 -23.77 1.74 -0.29
N ALA A 48 -22.78 0.84 -0.25
CA ALA A 48 -22.90 -0.46 0.42
C ALA A 48 -23.22 -0.33 1.91
N LYS A 49 -22.73 0.73 2.58
CA LYS A 49 -23.03 1.01 4.00
C LYS A 49 -24.54 1.11 4.28
N TYR A 50 -25.31 1.65 3.35
CA TYR A 50 -26.75 1.89 3.49
C TYR A 50 -27.62 0.81 2.83
N THR A 51 -27.01 -0.15 2.17
CA THR A 51 -27.75 -1.24 1.52
C THR A 51 -28.16 -2.28 2.56
N THR A 52 -29.45 -2.55 2.71
CA THR A 52 -30.00 -3.49 3.71
C THR A 52 -30.16 -4.92 3.18
N ASN A 53 -30.41 -5.09 1.88
CA ASN A 53 -30.71 -6.40 1.27
C ASN A 53 -29.72 -6.74 0.16
N ARG A 54 -28.60 -7.39 0.49
CA ARG A 54 -27.76 -8.05 -0.52
C ARG A 54 -27.52 -9.51 -0.18
N THR A 55 -27.74 -10.35 -1.18
CA THR A 55 -27.14 -11.67 -1.28
C THR A 55 -25.67 -11.47 -1.65
N TYR A 56 -24.77 -11.92 -0.78
CA TYR A 56 -23.35 -12.03 -1.10
C TYR A 56 -23.24 -12.99 -2.30
N GLN A 57 -22.67 -12.51 -3.41
CA GLN A 57 -22.43 -13.34 -4.60
C GLN A 57 -21.23 -14.28 -4.41
N ASP A 58 -20.50 -14.12 -3.31
CA ASP A 58 -19.40 -14.98 -2.90
C ASP A 58 -19.92 -16.06 -1.92
N PRO A 59 -19.99 -17.33 -2.34
CA PRO A 59 -20.38 -18.42 -1.46
C PRO A 59 -19.35 -18.72 -0.37
N ASP A 60 -18.08 -18.31 -0.54
CA ASP A 60 -16.97 -18.66 0.34
C ASP A 60 -16.75 -17.62 1.45
N PHE A 61 -17.17 -16.36 1.26
CA PHE A 61 -16.99 -15.30 2.26
C PHE A 61 -18.22 -14.40 2.46
N GLN A 62 -18.92 -14.60 3.59
CA GLN A 62 -19.98 -13.74 4.09
C GLN A 62 -19.57 -13.11 5.42
N PRO A 63 -19.19 -11.82 5.46
CA PRO A 63 -18.87 -11.17 6.72
C PRO A 63 -20.15 -10.99 7.54
N VAL A 64 -20.38 -11.88 8.49
CA VAL A 64 -21.50 -11.81 9.44
C VAL A 64 -20.97 -11.71 10.86
N GLY A 65 -21.78 -11.13 11.74
CA GLY A 65 -21.49 -11.06 13.18
C GLY A 65 -20.93 -9.72 13.66
N PRO A 66 -20.74 -9.59 14.99
CA PRO A 66 -20.49 -8.32 15.66
C PRO A 66 -19.06 -7.78 15.49
N ILE A 67 -18.16 -8.54 14.87
CA ILE A 67 -16.75 -8.12 14.65
C ILE A 67 -16.62 -6.97 13.64
N TYR A 68 -17.63 -6.79 12.77
CA TYR A 68 -17.63 -5.74 11.76
C TYR A 68 -18.47 -4.55 12.20
N TRP A 69 -17.89 -3.33 12.16
CA TRP A 69 -18.65 -2.09 12.32
C TRP A 69 -19.75 -1.94 11.25
N ASN A 70 -19.45 -2.34 10.02
CA ASN A 70 -20.41 -2.46 8.93
C ASN A 70 -19.94 -3.55 7.95
N ALA A 71 -20.54 -4.72 8.04
CA ALA A 71 -20.19 -5.88 7.22
C ALA A 71 -20.31 -5.61 5.71
N ASN A 72 -21.35 -4.89 5.29
CA ASN A 72 -21.62 -4.60 3.89
C ASN A 72 -20.54 -3.71 3.27
N ALA A 73 -20.15 -2.66 4.00
CA ALA A 73 -19.07 -1.76 3.59
C ALA A 73 -17.73 -2.50 3.55
N PHE A 74 -17.45 -3.36 4.55
CA PHE A 74 -16.24 -4.18 4.59
C PHE A 74 -16.17 -5.12 3.38
N HIS A 75 -17.22 -5.90 3.13
CA HIS A 75 -17.28 -6.81 1.99
C HIS A 75 -17.09 -6.06 0.66
N ARG A 76 -17.79 -4.93 0.49
CA ARG A 76 -17.63 -4.11 -0.73
C ARG A 76 -16.19 -3.62 -0.89
N SER A 77 -15.56 -3.17 0.19
CA SER A 77 -14.16 -2.75 0.17
C SER A 77 -13.23 -3.88 -0.26
N TYR A 78 -13.43 -5.09 0.28
CA TYR A 78 -12.65 -6.28 -0.09
C TYR A 78 -12.78 -6.62 -1.58
N ILE A 79 -14.01 -6.67 -2.09
CA ILE A 79 -14.26 -6.98 -3.52
C ILE A 79 -13.68 -5.92 -4.45
N GLU A 80 -13.72 -4.64 -4.10
CA GLU A 80 -13.08 -3.60 -4.92
C GLU A 80 -11.55 -3.68 -4.86
N MET A 81 -10.98 -4.07 -3.71
CA MET A 81 -9.55 -4.34 -3.57
C MET A 81 -9.14 -5.49 -4.48
N GLU A 82 -9.80 -6.65 -4.42
CA GLU A 82 -9.47 -7.81 -5.27
C GLU A 82 -9.50 -7.52 -6.77
N LYS A 83 -10.40 -6.61 -7.21
CA LYS A 83 -10.58 -6.25 -8.62
C LYS A 83 -9.54 -5.26 -9.13
N ARG A 84 -9.09 -4.34 -8.29
CA ARG A 84 -8.40 -3.12 -8.75
C ARG A 84 -7.04 -2.92 -8.12
N PHE A 85 -6.83 -3.38 -6.89
CA PHE A 85 -5.64 -3.08 -6.14
C PHE A 85 -4.40 -3.65 -6.83
N LYS A 86 -3.36 -2.81 -6.92
CA LYS A 86 -2.12 -3.16 -7.60
C LYS A 86 -0.94 -2.65 -6.80
N VAL A 87 0.06 -3.52 -6.67
CA VAL A 87 1.30 -3.29 -5.96
C VAL A 87 2.43 -3.28 -6.97
N PHE A 88 3.21 -2.20 -7.01
CA PHE A 88 4.49 -2.21 -7.70
C PHE A 88 5.55 -2.73 -6.74
N VAL A 89 6.35 -3.69 -7.17
CA VAL A 89 7.48 -4.22 -6.38
C VAL A 89 8.75 -3.66 -7.00
N TYR A 90 9.58 -2.98 -6.22
CA TYR A 90 10.90 -2.57 -6.68
C TYR A 90 11.76 -3.80 -6.98
N GLU A 91 12.59 -3.76 -8.02
CA GLU A 91 13.37 -4.93 -8.48
C GLU A 91 14.80 -4.91 -7.93
N GLU A 92 15.16 -3.88 -7.17
CA GLU A 92 16.47 -3.69 -6.58
C GLU A 92 16.70 -4.61 -5.38
N GLY A 93 17.96 -4.97 -5.19
CA GLY A 93 18.42 -5.79 -4.09
C GLY A 93 18.59 -7.25 -4.50
N GLU A 94 19.43 -7.96 -3.75
CA GLU A 94 19.75 -9.36 -4.03
C GLU A 94 19.34 -10.27 -2.88
N SER A 95 18.98 -11.50 -3.22
CA SER A 95 18.78 -12.55 -2.22
C SER A 95 20.10 -12.84 -1.46
N PRO A 96 20.03 -13.19 -0.17
CA PRO A 96 18.83 -13.55 0.58
C PRO A 96 18.11 -12.37 1.25
N LEU A 97 18.66 -11.15 1.20
CA LEU A 97 18.14 -10.00 1.95
C LEU A 97 16.90 -9.37 1.30
N PHE A 98 16.84 -9.41 -0.03
CA PHE A 98 15.75 -8.87 -0.83
C PHE A 98 15.07 -9.98 -1.64
N HIS A 99 13.79 -9.78 -1.94
CA HIS A 99 12.96 -10.68 -2.75
C HIS A 99 12.88 -12.11 -2.21
N ASN A 100 13.25 -12.31 -0.96
CA ASN A 100 13.26 -13.59 -0.28
C ASN A 100 12.98 -13.38 1.21
N GLY A 101 12.48 -14.42 1.87
CA GLY A 101 12.20 -14.39 3.29
C GLY A 101 12.04 -15.79 3.87
N PRO A 102 11.85 -15.90 5.19
CA PRO A 102 11.72 -17.18 5.87
C PRO A 102 10.39 -17.84 5.47
N CYS A 103 10.41 -19.14 5.14
CA CYS A 103 9.20 -19.89 4.79
C CYS A 103 8.65 -20.77 5.93
N LYS A 104 9.26 -20.70 7.12
CA LYS A 104 8.96 -21.58 8.26
C LYS A 104 9.00 -20.81 9.58
N SER A 105 8.44 -21.41 10.62
CA SER A 105 8.34 -20.87 11.97
C SER A 105 7.47 -19.61 12.04
N ILE A 106 7.60 -18.87 13.14
CA ILE A 106 6.88 -17.65 13.47
C ILE A 106 7.01 -16.57 12.37
N TYR A 107 8.19 -16.38 11.79
CA TYR A 107 8.39 -15.36 10.76
C TYR A 107 7.91 -15.77 9.36
N SER A 108 7.33 -16.95 9.21
CA SER A 108 6.99 -17.51 7.89
C SER A 108 6.04 -16.62 7.08
N THR A 109 5.17 -15.85 7.74
CA THR A 109 4.25 -14.93 7.05
C THR A 109 5.01 -13.86 6.26
N GLU A 110 6.18 -13.40 6.73
CA GLU A 110 7.02 -12.43 6.02
C GLU A 110 7.49 -12.99 4.68
N GLY A 111 8.11 -14.17 4.68
CA GLY A 111 8.58 -14.81 3.45
C GLY A 111 7.44 -15.26 2.54
N ASN A 112 6.33 -15.74 3.08
CA ASN A 112 5.15 -16.08 2.28
C ASN A 112 4.59 -14.85 1.56
N PHE A 113 4.47 -13.71 2.23
CA PHE A 113 3.99 -12.48 1.58
C PHE A 113 4.95 -12.03 0.47
N ILE A 114 6.25 -11.98 0.75
CA ILE A 114 7.26 -11.60 -0.25
C ILE A 114 7.17 -12.54 -1.46
N HIS A 115 7.13 -13.86 -1.22
CA HIS A 115 6.99 -14.84 -2.29
C HIS A 115 5.70 -14.65 -3.10
N GLN A 116 4.56 -14.42 -2.44
CA GLN A 116 3.30 -14.14 -3.14
C GLN A 116 3.40 -12.85 -3.97
N MET A 117 4.06 -11.80 -3.47
CA MET A 117 4.31 -10.60 -4.28
C MET A 117 5.23 -10.84 -5.46
N GLU A 118 6.11 -11.83 -5.39
CA GLU A 118 6.93 -12.23 -6.54
C GLU A 118 6.14 -12.97 -7.62
N VAL A 119 5.25 -13.90 -7.24
CA VAL A 119 4.61 -14.83 -8.19
C VAL A 119 3.16 -14.49 -8.55
N ASN A 120 2.50 -13.59 -7.80
CA ASN A 120 1.08 -13.31 -7.98
C ASN A 120 0.82 -12.17 -8.99
N ASP A 121 0.28 -12.53 -10.16
CA ASP A 121 -0.07 -11.58 -11.22
C ASP A 121 -1.39 -10.81 -10.97
N GLN A 122 -2.21 -11.25 -10.02
CA GLN A 122 -3.46 -10.56 -9.66
C GLN A 122 -3.17 -9.25 -8.95
N PHE A 123 -2.19 -9.19 -8.06
CA PHE A 123 -1.88 -7.97 -7.29
C PHE A 123 -0.61 -7.27 -7.76
N ARG A 124 0.41 -7.99 -8.23
CA ARG A 124 1.64 -7.36 -8.73
C ARG A 124 1.37 -6.58 -10.02
N THR A 125 2.05 -5.46 -10.20
CA THR A 125 2.14 -4.77 -11.49
C THR A 125 3.58 -4.32 -11.77
N LYS A 126 4.01 -4.48 -13.03
CA LYS A 126 5.28 -3.91 -13.53
C LYS A 126 5.11 -2.48 -14.03
N ASN A 127 3.88 -1.99 -14.14
CA ASN A 127 3.62 -0.62 -14.56
C ASN A 127 3.36 0.26 -13.33
N PRO A 128 4.29 1.16 -12.95
CA PRO A 128 4.15 1.98 -11.77
C PRO A 128 2.98 2.97 -11.85
N ASN A 129 2.52 3.32 -13.06
CA ASN A 129 1.36 4.20 -13.27
C ASN A 129 0.03 3.51 -12.97
N LYS A 130 0.02 2.17 -12.82
CA LYS A 130 -1.15 1.39 -12.39
C LYS A 130 -1.11 1.05 -10.90
N ALA A 131 0.00 1.33 -10.23
CA ALA A 131 0.22 0.92 -8.85
C ALA A 131 -0.49 1.86 -7.87
N HIS A 132 -1.15 1.27 -6.88
CA HIS A 132 -1.76 1.99 -5.77
C HIS A 132 -0.77 2.19 -4.62
N VAL A 133 0.11 1.22 -4.45
CA VAL A 133 1.19 1.23 -3.44
C VAL A 133 2.46 0.59 -4.02
N PHE A 134 3.59 0.88 -3.38
CA PHE A 134 4.92 0.43 -3.77
C PHE A 134 5.54 -0.39 -2.64
N PHE A 135 5.88 -1.64 -2.92
CA PHE A 135 6.47 -2.55 -1.95
C PHE A 135 7.99 -2.45 -1.95
N LEU A 136 8.57 -2.41 -0.74
CA LEU A 136 10.01 -2.51 -0.49
C LEU A 136 10.32 -3.99 -0.11
N PRO A 137 10.82 -4.83 -1.02
CA PRO A 137 10.91 -6.28 -0.88
C PRO A 137 12.10 -6.74 -0.03
N PHE A 138 12.51 -5.98 0.98
CA PHE A 138 13.56 -6.39 1.90
C PHE A 138 12.98 -7.17 3.08
N SER A 139 13.69 -8.21 3.53
CA SER A 139 13.30 -9.03 4.68
C SER A 139 14.14 -8.66 5.89
N VAL A 140 13.50 -8.06 6.90
CA VAL A 140 14.18 -7.76 8.17
C VAL A 140 14.63 -9.05 8.84
N THR A 141 13.87 -10.13 8.75
CA THR A 141 14.27 -11.42 9.31
C THR A 141 15.55 -11.96 8.65
N MET A 142 15.68 -11.82 7.33
CA MET A 142 16.91 -12.19 6.62
C MET A 142 18.07 -11.28 6.99
N MET A 143 17.85 -9.97 7.16
CA MET A 143 18.88 -9.06 7.67
C MET A 143 19.36 -9.47 9.06
N VAL A 144 18.45 -9.82 9.98
CA VAL A 144 18.85 -10.35 11.30
C VAL A 144 19.70 -11.59 11.14
N HIS A 145 19.26 -12.57 10.36
CA HIS A 145 19.96 -13.84 10.20
C HIS A 145 21.35 -13.70 9.60
N TYR A 146 21.54 -12.82 8.61
CA TYR A 146 22.78 -12.72 7.84
C TYR A 146 23.70 -11.57 8.23
N LEU A 147 23.17 -10.50 8.83
CA LEU A 147 23.95 -9.28 9.11
C LEU A 147 24.15 -9.00 10.60
N TYR A 148 23.29 -9.54 11.49
CA TYR A 148 23.44 -9.26 12.92
C TYR A 148 24.60 -10.04 13.52
N GLN A 149 25.49 -9.31 14.20
CA GLN A 149 26.63 -9.87 14.93
C GLN A 149 26.41 -9.65 16.44
N PRO A 150 26.03 -10.70 17.19
CA PRO A 150 25.69 -10.59 18.61
C PRO A 150 26.81 -9.97 19.48
N GLU A 151 28.07 -10.15 19.07
CA GLU A 151 29.26 -9.65 19.79
C GLU A 151 29.35 -8.13 19.77
N LEU A 152 28.92 -7.51 18.66
CA LEU A 152 28.95 -6.06 18.47
C LEU A 152 27.77 -5.37 19.14
N ARG A 153 26.67 -6.09 19.37
CA ARG A 153 25.39 -5.55 19.90
C ARG A 153 24.94 -4.28 19.17
N SER A 154 25.21 -4.21 17.87
CA SER A 154 24.89 -3.09 17.01
C SER A 154 23.88 -3.51 15.95
N PHE A 155 22.95 -2.59 15.65
CA PHE A 155 21.98 -2.73 14.57
C PHE A 155 22.42 -1.98 13.30
N ASP A 156 23.64 -1.45 13.28
CA ASP A 156 24.09 -0.54 12.22
C ASP A 156 24.09 -1.21 10.84
N PHE A 157 24.41 -2.51 10.75
CA PHE A 157 24.32 -3.23 9.48
C PHE A 157 22.90 -3.28 8.92
N ILE A 158 21.89 -3.47 9.79
CA ILE A 158 20.48 -3.47 9.39
C ILE A 158 20.07 -2.06 8.96
N LYS A 159 20.42 -1.04 9.76
CA LYS A 159 20.10 0.36 9.47
C LYS A 159 20.73 0.82 8.15
N HIS A 160 22.03 0.60 7.97
CA HIS A 160 22.73 1.00 6.75
C HIS A 160 22.21 0.25 5.53
N THR A 161 21.88 -1.04 5.63
CA THR A 161 21.26 -1.77 4.52
C THR A 161 19.95 -1.13 4.05
N VAL A 162 19.11 -0.69 5.00
CA VAL A 162 17.85 0.00 4.67
C VAL A 162 18.12 1.39 4.10
N ILE A 163 19.03 2.16 4.69
CA ILE A 163 19.42 3.49 4.19
C ILE A 163 19.94 3.40 2.76
N ASP A 164 20.93 2.55 2.51
CA ASP A 164 21.55 2.36 1.19
C ASP A 164 20.51 1.91 0.16
N TYR A 165 19.60 1.01 0.54
CA TYR A 165 18.52 0.57 -0.33
C TYR A 165 17.59 1.73 -0.73
N ILE A 166 17.16 2.52 0.25
CA ILE A 166 16.29 3.67 -0.01
C ILE A 166 17.01 4.74 -0.85
N ASP A 167 18.31 4.94 -0.66
CA ASP A 167 19.10 5.86 -1.47
C ASP A 167 19.13 5.42 -2.95
N VAL A 168 19.26 4.11 -3.21
CA VAL A 168 19.15 3.56 -4.58
C VAL A 168 17.74 3.77 -5.15
N ILE A 169 16.70 3.42 -4.39
CA ILE A 169 15.31 3.54 -4.86
C ILE A 169 14.93 4.99 -5.14
N SER A 170 15.26 5.90 -4.22
CA SER A 170 14.90 7.32 -4.31
C SER A 170 15.66 8.08 -5.39
N SER A 171 16.88 7.64 -5.73
CA SER A 171 17.66 8.21 -6.83
C SER A 171 17.23 7.66 -8.19
N LYS A 172 16.86 6.37 -8.27
CA LYS A 172 16.52 5.70 -9.52
C LYS A 172 15.07 5.93 -9.96
N TYR A 173 14.13 6.01 -9.01
CA TYR A 173 12.70 6.10 -9.31
C TYR A 173 12.08 7.41 -8.82
N PRO A 174 11.24 8.07 -9.62
CA PRO A 174 10.59 9.30 -9.20
C PRO A 174 9.50 9.07 -8.15
N PHE A 175 9.05 7.83 -7.96
CA PHE A 175 7.86 7.50 -7.15
C PHE A 175 8.08 7.71 -5.65
N TRP A 176 9.28 7.40 -5.14
CA TRP A 176 9.64 7.66 -3.75
C TRP A 176 9.50 9.15 -3.39
N ASN A 177 10.09 10.02 -4.22
CA ASN A 177 10.10 11.46 -3.99
C ASN A 177 8.74 12.12 -4.27
N ARG A 178 7.90 11.51 -5.11
CA ARG A 178 6.54 12.01 -5.41
C ARG A 178 5.66 12.06 -4.16
N SER A 179 5.71 11.02 -3.34
CA SER A 179 4.85 10.86 -2.16
C SER A 179 5.61 11.03 -0.84
N LEU A 180 6.92 11.22 -0.88
CA LEU A 180 7.82 11.13 0.27
C LEU A 180 7.56 9.85 1.06
N ALA A 181 7.53 8.72 0.35
CA ALA A 181 7.25 7.38 0.86
C ALA A 181 5.81 7.11 1.33
N ALA A 182 4.85 8.04 1.22
CA ALA A 182 3.51 7.86 1.80
C ALA A 182 2.66 6.75 1.14
N ASP A 183 2.99 6.37 -0.10
CA ASP A 183 2.38 5.23 -0.82
C ASP A 183 3.32 4.03 -0.90
N HIS A 184 4.42 4.05 -0.13
CA HIS A 184 5.35 2.94 0.01
C HIS A 184 5.02 2.14 1.25
N PHE A 185 5.34 0.85 1.22
CA PHE A 185 5.22 0.01 2.40
C PHE A 185 6.37 -0.99 2.51
N MET A 186 6.71 -1.28 3.76
CA MET A 186 7.60 -2.39 4.13
C MET A 186 6.81 -3.44 4.90
N LEU A 187 7.36 -4.65 4.97
CA LEU A 187 6.84 -5.74 5.79
C LEU A 187 7.91 -6.23 6.75
N SER A 188 7.53 -6.45 8.01
CA SER A 188 8.37 -7.17 8.95
C SER A 188 7.56 -7.98 9.95
N CYS A 189 7.91 -9.26 10.13
CA CYS A 189 7.44 -10.05 11.27
C CYS A 189 8.44 -10.09 12.43
N HIS A 190 9.68 -9.67 12.23
CA HIS A 190 10.66 -9.58 13.31
C HIS A 190 10.36 -8.36 14.20
N ASP A 191 10.63 -8.48 15.50
CA ASP A 191 10.54 -7.38 16.48
C ASP A 191 11.50 -6.20 16.19
N TRP A 192 12.42 -6.35 15.22
CA TRP A 192 13.33 -5.29 14.79
C TRP A 192 12.84 -4.53 13.55
N GLY A 193 11.63 -4.83 13.08
CA GLY A 193 10.94 -4.04 12.04
C GLY A 193 10.95 -2.52 12.34
N PRO A 194 10.63 -2.08 13.57
CA PRO A 194 10.76 -0.69 13.97
C PRO A 194 12.19 -0.15 13.79
N ILE A 195 13.22 -0.87 14.23
CA ILE A 195 14.64 -0.46 14.12
C ILE A 195 15.02 -0.22 12.66
N ALA A 196 14.64 -1.14 11.77
CA ALA A 196 14.84 -1.00 10.33
C ALA A 196 14.13 0.25 9.80
N SER A 197 12.84 0.42 10.09
CA SER A 197 12.05 1.56 9.61
C SER A 197 12.53 2.93 10.13
N PHE A 198 13.04 2.99 11.36
CA PHE A 198 13.48 4.22 12.02
C PHE A 198 14.79 4.76 11.47
N SER A 199 15.54 3.97 10.70
CA SER A 199 16.79 4.40 10.07
C SER A 199 16.57 5.47 8.98
N VAL A 200 15.36 5.55 8.41
CA VAL A 200 15.00 6.49 7.35
C VAL A 200 13.77 7.30 7.78
N PRO A 201 13.87 8.65 7.91
CA PRO A 201 12.77 9.47 8.43
C PRO A 201 11.43 9.27 7.71
N TYR A 202 11.42 9.28 6.38
CA TYR A 202 10.17 9.10 5.61
C TYR A 202 9.62 7.67 5.65
N LEU A 203 10.48 6.66 5.86
CA LEU A 203 10.05 5.29 6.08
C LEU A 203 9.35 5.17 7.45
N LYS A 204 9.88 5.81 8.48
CA LYS A 204 9.25 5.89 9.81
C LYS A 204 7.93 6.65 9.79
N GLU A 205 7.95 7.87 9.25
CA GLU A 205 6.87 8.84 9.44
C GLU A 205 5.75 8.65 8.42
N ASN A 206 6.09 8.51 7.14
CA ASN A 206 5.11 8.57 6.06
C ASN A 206 4.68 7.20 5.54
N SER A 207 5.63 6.27 5.38
CA SER A 207 5.33 4.97 4.77
C SER A 207 4.43 4.10 5.65
N ILE A 208 3.76 3.15 5.01
CA ILE A 208 2.94 2.14 5.69
C ILE A 208 3.87 1.03 6.18
N ARG A 209 3.88 0.74 7.49
CA ARG A 209 4.60 -0.42 8.01
C ARG A 209 3.61 -1.55 8.22
N VAL A 210 3.81 -2.65 7.50
CA VAL A 210 3.09 -3.88 7.74
C VAL A 210 3.90 -4.67 8.78
N LEU A 211 3.37 -4.80 9.99
CA LEU A 211 4.09 -5.38 11.12
C LEU A 211 3.33 -6.55 11.71
N CYS A 212 4.02 -7.65 12.02
CA CYS A 212 3.42 -8.79 12.72
C CYS A 212 3.36 -8.53 14.23
N ASN A 213 4.35 -7.81 14.77
CA ASN A 213 4.28 -7.20 16.09
C ASN A 213 3.62 -5.80 16.02
N ALA A 214 2.29 -5.75 16.15
CA ALA A 214 1.51 -4.51 16.13
C ALA A 214 1.46 -3.83 17.51
N ASN A 215 2.63 -3.51 18.07
CA ASN A 215 2.75 -2.97 19.42
C ASN A 215 2.84 -1.43 19.46
N THR A 216 1.84 -0.77 20.04
CA THR A 216 1.82 0.69 20.18
C THR A 216 2.94 1.25 21.09
N SER A 217 3.50 0.46 22.02
CA SER A 217 4.65 0.89 22.82
C SER A 217 5.95 0.93 22.02
N GLU A 218 5.99 0.25 20.87
CA GLU A 218 7.09 0.29 19.87
C GLU A 218 6.74 1.25 18.71
N GLU A 219 5.86 2.20 18.99
CA GLU A 219 5.38 3.23 18.07
C GLU A 219 4.61 2.70 16.85
N PHE A 220 3.94 1.54 16.93
CA PHE A 220 2.94 1.16 15.94
C PHE A 220 1.82 2.22 15.87
N GLN A 221 1.46 2.66 14.67
CA GLN A 221 0.47 3.72 14.43
C GLN A 221 -0.79 3.14 13.77
N PRO A 222 -1.88 2.86 14.51
CA PRO A 222 -3.09 2.24 13.95
C PRO A 222 -3.80 3.02 12.82
N ARG A 223 -3.46 4.31 12.66
CA ARG A 223 -4.01 5.16 11.60
C ARG A 223 -3.28 5.00 10.26
N LYS A 224 -2.12 4.36 10.25
CA LYS A 224 -1.19 4.30 9.12
C LYS A 224 -0.65 2.89 8.88
N ASP A 225 -0.17 2.24 9.94
CA ASP A 225 0.43 0.91 9.89
C ASP A 225 -0.64 -0.18 9.83
N VAL A 226 -0.23 -1.36 9.35
CA VAL A 226 -1.10 -2.51 9.15
C VAL A 226 -0.58 -3.68 10.00
N SER A 227 -1.45 -4.25 10.82
CA SER A 227 -1.14 -5.49 11.53
C SER A 227 -1.26 -6.69 10.59
N LEU A 228 -0.22 -7.51 10.48
CA LEU A 228 -0.27 -8.77 9.74
C LEU A 228 -0.18 -9.95 10.72
N PRO A 229 -1.19 -10.82 10.82
CA PRO A 229 -1.15 -11.93 11.76
C PRO A 229 0.04 -12.85 11.54
N GLU A 230 0.77 -13.11 12.62
CA GLU A 230 1.83 -14.10 12.62
C GLU A 230 1.24 -15.52 12.56
N ILE A 231 1.80 -16.35 11.67
CA ILE A 231 1.42 -17.75 11.55
C ILE A 231 2.67 -18.59 11.77
N ASN A 232 2.66 -19.38 12.84
CA ASN A 232 3.73 -20.31 13.13
C ASN A 232 3.62 -21.57 12.26
N LEU A 233 4.26 -21.55 11.09
CA LEU A 233 4.33 -22.70 10.20
C LEU A 233 5.42 -23.67 10.65
N GLN A 234 5.03 -24.71 11.37
CA GLN A 234 5.99 -25.72 11.82
C GLN A 234 6.53 -26.55 10.64
N PRO A 235 7.75 -27.11 10.75
CA PRO A 235 8.27 -28.05 9.77
C PRO A 235 7.41 -29.34 9.72
N GLY A 236 7.09 -29.81 8.52
CA GLY A 236 6.38 -31.09 8.31
C GLY A 236 5.15 -30.96 7.40
N PRO A 237 4.38 -32.05 7.22
CA PRO A 237 3.16 -32.05 6.42
C PRO A 237 2.11 -31.11 7.01
N THR A 238 1.43 -30.31 6.19
CA THR A 238 0.42 -29.36 6.68
C THR A 238 -0.87 -30.01 7.19
N SER A 239 -1.06 -31.31 6.89
CA SER A 239 -2.22 -32.10 7.32
C SER A 239 -2.32 -32.25 8.84
N THR A 240 -1.24 -32.06 9.59
CA THR A 240 -1.25 -32.12 11.06
C THR A 240 -1.59 -30.78 11.72
N PHE A 241 -1.62 -29.66 10.97
CA PHE A 241 -1.96 -28.32 11.51
C PHE A 241 -3.46 -28.03 11.53
N ILE A 242 -4.25 -28.79 10.77
CA ILE A 242 -5.71 -28.63 10.75
C ILE A 242 -6.28 -29.44 11.91
N GLY A 243 -6.54 -28.79 13.04
CA GLY A 243 -7.08 -29.44 14.23
C GLY A 243 -7.42 -28.47 15.36
N GLY A 244 -8.10 -29.00 16.38
CA GLY A 244 -8.54 -28.28 17.57
C GLY A 244 -10.03 -27.97 17.60
N SER A 245 -10.54 -27.61 18.78
CA SER A 245 -11.93 -27.20 18.96
C SER A 245 -12.28 -26.00 18.08
N SER A 246 -13.54 -25.86 17.65
CA SER A 246 -14.03 -24.66 16.97
C SER A 246 -13.68 -23.41 17.79
N PRO A 247 -13.53 -22.22 17.17
CA PRO A 247 -13.25 -20.98 17.90
C PRO A 247 -14.18 -20.74 19.11
N SER A 248 -15.44 -21.16 19.03
CA SER A 248 -16.44 -21.10 20.12
C SER A 248 -16.15 -22.00 21.32
N ASN A 249 -15.37 -23.07 21.13
CA ASN A 249 -15.11 -24.12 22.11
C ASN A 249 -13.65 -24.10 22.60
N ARG A 250 -12.86 -23.11 22.21
CA ARG A 250 -11.49 -22.89 22.70
C ARG A 250 -11.56 -22.09 24.00
N SER A 251 -11.09 -22.67 25.10
CA SER A 251 -11.00 -22.00 26.41
C SER A 251 -9.70 -21.23 26.62
N ILE A 252 -8.71 -21.45 25.76
CA ILE A 252 -7.38 -20.83 25.85
C ILE A 252 -7.21 -19.91 24.65
N LEU A 253 -7.00 -18.62 24.93
CA LEU A 253 -6.50 -17.66 23.96
C LEU A 253 -4.98 -17.70 24.00
N ALA A 254 -4.36 -18.07 22.89
CA ALA A 254 -2.91 -18.00 22.72
C ALA A 254 -2.56 -16.80 21.83
N PHE A 255 -1.63 -15.97 22.29
CA PHE A 255 -0.96 -14.95 21.50
C PHE A 255 0.50 -15.38 21.36
N PHE A 256 1.00 -15.37 20.13
CA PHE A 256 2.42 -15.52 19.85
C PHE A 256 2.94 -14.10 19.68
N ALA A 257 3.86 -13.70 20.57
CA ALA A 257 4.49 -12.39 20.63
C ALA A 257 5.97 -12.54 20.26
#